data_AF-A0A0A2B7G4-F1
#
_entry.id   AF-A0A0A2B7G4-F1
#
_cell.length_a   1.000
_cell.length_b   1.000
_cell.length_c   1.000
_cell.angle_alpha   90.00
_cell.angle_beta   90.00
_cell.angle_gamma   90.00
#
_symmetry.space_group_name_H-M   'P 1'
#
loop_
_entity.id
_entity.type
_entity.pdbx_description
1 polymer ?
#
loop_
_entity_poly.entity_id
_entity_poly.type
_entity_poly.pdbx_seq_one_letter_code
_entity_poly.pdbx_strand_id
1 'polypeptide(L)'
;MRSYLVDLTYKTLILAFIIVNFFNFFPINIFNPIWINKITSNFVDTASLPFLGLIIKVFFTINQKKQLDAEGKTDSDSSEIYYLKIRKIINKLIIFFILSLTICLIQALNIFRGITFIDYQNNQAIKEINSQIDNMSEKAKQNNETNSLNPDYETYSFEIETVPEKIEIARIKANRMLSIKSNEAKIKLFQITIRNIILSILWSTAFFLTYRKLNSYE
;
A
#
# COMPACT_ATOMS: atom_id res chain seq x y z
N MET A 1 -16.76 22.31 29.86
CA MET A 1 -15.42 21.68 29.89
C MET A 1 -15.37 20.31 29.18
N ARG A 2 -16.24 19.34 29.49
CA ARG A 2 -16.22 17.99 28.88
C ARG A 2 -16.37 17.98 27.34
N SER A 3 -17.31 18.75 26.78
CA SER A 3 -17.49 18.83 25.32
C SER A 3 -16.26 19.40 24.58
N TYR A 4 -15.55 20.34 25.21
CA TYR A 4 -14.34 20.93 24.64
C TYR A 4 -13.19 19.92 24.55
N LEU A 5 -13.00 19.11 25.61
CA LEU A 5 -11.99 18.06 25.62
C LEU A 5 -12.25 17.01 24.54
N VAL A 6 -13.51 16.60 24.34
CA VAL A 6 -13.89 15.65 23.29
C VAL A 6 -13.59 16.20 21.89
N ASP A 7 -13.93 17.46 21.64
CA ASP A 7 -13.63 18.12 20.36
C ASP A 7 -12.13 18.29 20.13
N LEU A 8 -11.36 18.61 21.18
CA LEU A 8 -9.91 18.69 21.13
C LEU A 8 -9.31 17.32 20.80
N THR A 9 -9.69 16.26 21.51
CA THR A 9 -9.21 14.89 21.26
C THR A 9 -9.51 14.45 19.83
N TYR A 10 -10.74 14.68 19.34
CA TYR A 10 -11.08 14.39 17.96
C TYR A 10 -10.18 15.14 16.97
N LYS A 11 -10.00 16.46 17.16
CA LYS A 11 -9.13 17.28 16.29
C LYS A 11 -7.67 16.80 16.33
N THR A 12 -7.16 16.43 17.50
CA THR A 12 -5.79 15.93 17.65
C THR A 12 -5.59 14.60 16.94
N LEU A 13 -6.57 13.68 17.00
CA LEU A 13 -6.51 12.41 16.27
C LEU A 13 -6.56 12.62 14.74
N ILE A 14 -7.38 13.56 14.26
CA ILE A 14 -7.39 13.96 12.84
C ILE A 14 -6.06 14.59 12.44
N LEU A 15 -5.48 15.46 13.28
CA LEU A 15 -4.20 16.09 13.02
C LEU A 15 -3.07 15.04 12.96
N ALA A 16 -3.04 14.10 13.91
CA ALA A 16 -2.09 13.00 13.91
C ALA A 16 -2.21 12.16 12.62
N PHE A 17 -3.44 11.86 12.19
CA PHE A 17 -3.69 11.19 10.92
C PHE A 17 -3.11 11.97 9.73
N ILE A 18 -3.31 13.29 9.68
CA ILE A 18 -2.79 14.15 8.61
C ILE A 18 -1.25 14.17 8.66
N ILE A 19 -0.64 14.33 9.83
CA ILE A 19 0.82 14.39 9.99
C ILE A 19 1.47 13.08 9.55
N VAL A 20 0.96 11.93 9.99
CA VAL A 20 1.50 10.62 9.61
C VAL A 20 1.37 10.38 8.10
N ASN A 21 0.29 10.87 7.49
CA ASN A 21 0.09 10.75 6.05
C ASN A 21 0.66 11.93 5.24
N PHE A 22 1.25 12.94 5.87
CA PHE A 22 1.70 14.15 5.17
C PHE A 22 2.67 13.82 4.04
N PHE A 23 3.69 13.00 4.34
CA PHE A 23 4.66 12.55 3.35
C PHE A 23 4.09 11.60 2.29
N ASN A 24 2.95 10.94 2.58
CA ASN A 24 2.23 10.13 1.60
C ASN A 24 1.47 11.01 0.57
N PHE A 25 1.17 12.28 0.89
CA PHE A 25 0.52 13.20 -0.04
C PHE A 25 1.48 13.87 -1.04
N PHE A 26 2.80 13.71 -0.89
CA PHE A 26 3.77 14.21 -1.87
C PHE A 26 4.09 13.13 -2.91
N PRO A 27 3.53 13.23 -4.13
CA PRO A 27 3.74 12.23 -5.16
C PRO A 27 5.17 12.26 -5.69
N ILE A 28 6.04 11.42 -5.12
CA ILE A 28 7.37 11.21 -5.68
C ILE A 28 7.27 10.38 -6.97
N ASN A 29 6.31 9.44 -7.04
CA ASN A 29 6.08 8.63 -8.24
C ASN A 29 4.67 7.98 -8.29
N ILE A 30 3.65 8.74 -8.72
CA ILE A 30 2.24 8.26 -8.82
C ILE A 30 2.02 7.14 -9.83
N PHE A 31 2.96 6.91 -10.74
CA PHE A 31 2.86 5.82 -11.72
C PHE A 31 3.48 4.52 -11.21
N ASN A 32 4.23 4.56 -10.10
CA ASN A 32 4.85 3.37 -9.53
C ASN A 32 3.85 2.63 -8.61
N PRO A 33 3.38 1.42 -8.98
CA PRO A 33 2.40 0.68 -8.20
C PRO A 33 2.92 0.27 -6.82
N ILE A 34 4.24 0.10 -6.63
CA ILE A 34 4.85 -0.19 -5.33
C ILE A 34 4.66 1.00 -4.38
N TRP A 35 4.85 2.22 -4.90
CA TRP A 35 4.65 3.45 -4.14
C TRP A 35 3.18 3.64 -3.75
N ILE A 36 2.25 3.40 -4.69
CA ILE A 36 0.80 3.47 -4.41
C ILE A 36 0.41 2.44 -3.34
N ASN A 37 0.90 1.20 -3.41
CA ASN A 37 0.60 0.18 -2.40
C ASN A 37 1.14 0.56 -1.02
N LYS A 38 2.34 1.16 -0.94
CA LYS A 38 2.89 1.66 0.33
C LYS A 38 2.00 2.75 0.94
N ILE A 39 1.56 3.70 0.13
CA ILE A 39 0.71 4.82 0.59
C ILE A 39 -0.65 4.34 1.04
N THR A 40 -1.29 3.52 0.22
CA THR A 40 -2.62 3.01 0.55
C THR A 40 -2.57 2.11 1.79
N SER A 41 -1.52 1.30 1.96
CA SER A 41 -1.29 0.55 3.21
C SER A 41 -1.18 1.49 4.42
N ASN A 42 -0.35 2.54 4.34
CA ASN A 42 -0.20 3.50 5.43
C ASN A 42 -1.51 4.23 5.76
N PHE A 43 -2.27 4.62 4.73
CA PHE A 43 -3.55 5.28 4.91
C PHE A 43 -4.55 4.37 5.61
N VAL A 44 -4.64 3.10 5.20
CA VAL A 44 -5.53 2.09 5.79
C VAL A 44 -5.14 1.79 7.24
N ASP A 45 -3.85 1.73 7.55
CA ASP A 45 -3.34 1.46 8.91
C ASP A 45 -3.64 2.62 9.86
N THR A 46 -3.54 3.85 9.37
CA THR A 46 -3.79 5.06 10.14
C THR A 46 -5.25 5.48 10.17
N ALA A 47 -6.13 4.90 9.34
CA ALA A 47 -7.57 5.17 9.33
C ALA A 47 -8.27 4.88 10.68
N SER A 48 -7.63 4.10 11.55
CA SER A 48 -8.05 3.91 12.94
C SER A 48 -8.13 5.23 13.72
N LEU A 49 -7.24 6.19 13.48
CA LEU A 49 -7.20 7.48 14.17
C LEU A 49 -8.47 8.33 13.95
N PRO A 50 -8.85 8.67 12.70
CA PRO A 50 -10.09 9.42 12.47
C PRO A 50 -11.32 8.66 12.94
N PHE A 51 -11.34 7.34 12.79
CA PHE A 51 -12.47 6.51 13.25
C PHE A 51 -12.63 6.54 14.77
N LEU A 52 -11.54 6.36 15.52
CA LEU A 52 -11.55 6.35 16.98
C LEU A 52 -11.94 7.72 17.52
N GLY A 53 -11.45 8.79 16.91
CA GLY A 53 -11.88 10.15 17.23
C GLY A 53 -13.37 10.38 16.95
N LEU A 54 -13.90 9.83 15.84
CA LEU A 54 -15.32 9.90 15.53
C LEU A 54 -16.18 9.10 16.52
N ILE A 55 -15.78 7.87 16.88
CA ILE A 55 -16.50 7.06 17.87
C ILE A 55 -16.58 7.78 19.21
N ILE A 56 -15.47 8.33 19.71
CA ILE A 56 -15.46 9.08 20.96
C ILE A 56 -16.48 10.23 20.87
N LYS A 57 -16.42 11.01 19.78
CA LYS A 57 -17.33 12.12 19.56
C LYS A 57 -18.80 11.68 19.51
N VAL A 58 -19.10 10.57 18.84
CA VAL A 58 -20.44 9.97 18.75
C VAL A 58 -20.95 9.54 20.11
N PHE A 59 -20.15 8.77 20.85
CA PHE A 59 -20.51 8.26 22.17
C PHE A 59 -20.83 9.40 23.15
N PHE A 60 -19.99 10.43 23.19
CA PHE A 60 -20.22 11.59 24.06
C PHE A 60 -21.43 12.42 23.62
N THR A 61 -21.67 12.57 22.31
CA THR A 61 -22.85 13.28 21.80
C THR A 61 -24.13 12.56 22.24
N ILE A 62 -24.21 11.24 22.04
CA ILE A 62 -25.38 10.44 22.44
C ILE A 62 -25.61 10.50 23.95
N ASN A 63 -24.56 10.39 24.76
CA ASN A 63 -24.69 10.43 26.22
C ASN A 63 -25.12 11.81 26.73
N GLN A 64 -24.67 12.89 26.09
CA GLN A 64 -25.16 14.24 26.42
C GLN A 64 -26.66 14.37 26.15
N LYS A 65 -27.17 13.83 25.04
CA LYS A 65 -28.62 13.81 24.77
C LYS A 65 -29.39 13.12 25.88
N LYS A 66 -28.97 11.89 26.22
CA LYS A 66 -29.63 11.08 27.25
C LYS A 66 -29.65 11.77 28.60
N GLN A 67 -28.60 12.51 28.95
CA GLN A 67 -28.55 13.29 30.19
C GLN A 67 -29.52 14.48 30.16
N LEU A 68 -29.55 15.23 29.05
CA LEU A 68 -30.49 16.35 28.88
C LEU A 68 -31.95 15.89 28.94
N ASP A 69 -32.26 14.77 28.28
CA ASP A 69 -33.59 14.14 28.28
C ASP A 69 -33.98 13.66 29.68
N ALA A 70 -33.05 13.07 30.44
CA ALA A 70 -33.30 12.62 31.82
C ALA A 70 -33.48 13.78 32.82
N GLU A 71 -32.84 14.93 32.59
CA GLU A 71 -32.97 16.13 33.41
C GLU A 71 -34.20 16.97 33.05
N GLY A 72 -34.96 16.60 32.02
CA GLY A 72 -36.13 17.36 31.55
C GLY A 72 -35.80 18.74 30.99
N LYS A 73 -34.53 18.97 30.58
CA LYS A 73 -34.03 20.26 30.10
C LYS A 73 -34.03 20.39 28.57
N THR A 74 -34.82 19.56 27.89
CA THR A 74 -34.86 19.51 26.43
C THR A 74 -35.84 20.56 25.89
N ASP A 75 -35.42 21.82 25.86
CA ASP A 75 -36.17 22.87 25.16
C ASP A 75 -36.03 22.71 23.63
N SER A 76 -36.99 23.22 22.85
CA SER A 76 -37.02 23.14 21.37
C SER A 76 -35.67 23.49 20.73
N ASP A 77 -35.08 24.63 21.11
CA ASP A 77 -33.80 25.11 20.57
C ASP A 77 -32.63 24.17 20.90
N SER A 78 -32.65 23.55 22.09
CA SER A 78 -31.61 22.61 22.51
C SER A 78 -31.66 21.30 21.70
N SER A 79 -32.87 20.88 21.31
CA SER A 79 -33.08 19.71 20.45
C SER A 79 -32.58 19.97 19.04
N GLU A 80 -32.86 21.15 18.47
CA GLU A 80 -32.44 21.52 17.11
C GLU A 80 -30.90 21.59 16.99
N ILE A 81 -30.24 22.22 17.96
CA ILE A 81 -28.77 22.28 18.02
C ILE A 81 -28.15 20.87 18.08
N TYR A 82 -28.82 19.94 18.77
CA TYR A 82 -28.38 18.54 18.86
C TYR A 82 -28.50 17.81 17.52
N TYR A 83 -29.64 17.92 16.83
CA TYR A 83 -29.84 17.33 15.50
C TYR A 83 -28.82 17.87 14.49
N LEU A 84 -28.54 19.18 14.50
CA LEU A 84 -27.50 19.78 13.65
C LEU A 84 -26.10 19.21 13.94
N LYS A 85 -25.78 18.90 15.21
CA LYS A 85 -24.51 18.25 15.57
C LYS A 85 -24.44 16.82 15.06
N ILE A 86 -25.51 16.03 15.20
CA ILE A 86 -25.59 14.66 14.65
C ILE A 86 -25.41 14.69 13.13
N ARG A 87 -26.14 15.55 12.42
CA ARG A 87 -26.09 15.64 10.96
C ARG A 87 -24.68 15.94 10.45
N LYS A 88 -23.95 16.82 11.13
CA LYS A 88 -22.52 17.09 10.83
C LYS A 88 -21.63 15.85 11.02
N ILE A 89 -21.92 14.99 12.01
CA ILE A 89 -21.17 13.75 12.23
C ILE A 89 -21.54 12.71 11.16
N ILE A 90 -22.82 12.57 10.82
CA ILE A 90 -23.31 11.70 9.75
C ILE A 90 -22.60 12.00 8.43
N ASN A 91 -22.55 13.28 8.03
CA ASN A 91 -21.88 13.67 6.78
C ASN A 91 -20.40 13.24 6.77
N LYS A 92 -19.71 13.35 7.90
CA LYS A 92 -18.31 12.90 8.01
C LYS A 92 -18.19 11.38 7.89
N LEU A 93 -19.08 10.63 8.52
CA LEU A 93 -19.08 9.17 8.42
C LEU A 93 -19.30 8.70 6.97
N ILE A 94 -20.20 9.35 6.24
CA ILE A 94 -20.43 9.08 4.81
C ILE A 94 -19.17 9.36 3.99
N ILE A 95 -18.49 10.48 4.23
CA ILE A 95 -17.23 10.81 3.55
C ILE A 95 -16.19 9.72 3.79
N PHE A 96 -15.98 9.31 5.05
CA PHE A 96 -15.01 8.26 5.38
C PHE A 96 -15.40 6.88 4.82
N PHE A 97 -16.70 6.55 4.82
CA PHE A 97 -17.21 5.35 4.17
C PHE A 97 -16.86 5.31 2.66
N ILE A 98 -17.15 6.39 1.94
CA ILE A 98 -16.85 6.50 0.50
C ILE A 98 -15.34 6.44 0.25
N LEU A 99 -14.53 7.10 1.08
CA LEU A 99 -13.08 7.05 0.98
C LEU A 99 -12.54 5.63 1.16
N SER A 100 -12.99 4.90 2.20
CA SER A 100 -12.58 3.50 2.41
C SER A 100 -12.98 2.59 1.25
N LEU A 101 -14.17 2.79 0.69
CA LEU A 101 -14.64 2.01 -0.46
C LEU A 101 -13.81 2.32 -1.72
N THR A 102 -13.47 3.59 -1.93
CA THR A 102 -12.62 4.01 -3.06
C THR A 102 -11.23 3.39 -2.96
N ILE A 103 -10.63 3.35 -1.76
CA ILE A 103 -9.34 2.67 -1.52
C ILE A 103 -9.45 1.19 -1.87
N CYS A 104 -10.53 0.52 -1.44
CA CYS A 104 -10.78 -0.88 -1.76
C CYS A 104 -10.81 -1.13 -3.28
N LEU A 105 -11.46 -0.25 -4.05
CA LEU A 105 -11.51 -0.34 -5.52
C LEU A 105 -10.15 -0.07 -6.17
N ILE A 106 -9.41 0.93 -5.68
CA ILE A 106 -8.06 1.25 -6.17
C ILE A 106 -7.10 0.07 -5.95
N GLN A 107 -7.23 -0.66 -4.84
CA GLN A 107 -6.42 -1.84 -4.57
C GLN A 107 -6.54 -2.91 -5.67
N ALA A 108 -7.74 -3.15 -6.20
CA ALA A 108 -7.93 -4.11 -7.28
C ALA A 108 -7.14 -3.70 -8.53
N LEU A 109 -7.15 -2.41 -8.90
CA LEU A 109 -6.38 -1.88 -10.03
C LEU A 109 -4.87 -1.94 -9.77
N ASN A 110 -4.42 -1.73 -8.53
CA ASN A 110 -3.01 -1.78 -8.15
C ASN A 110 -2.41 -3.17 -8.31
N ILE A 111 -3.18 -4.25 -8.10
CA ILE A 111 -2.68 -5.62 -8.32
C ILE A 111 -2.25 -5.79 -9.77
N PHE A 112 -3.13 -5.48 -10.72
CA PHE A 112 -2.84 -5.65 -12.13
C PHE A 112 -1.63 -4.80 -12.56
N ARG A 113 -1.63 -3.51 -12.20
CA ARG A 113 -0.51 -2.61 -12.51
C ARG A 113 0.80 -3.06 -11.86
N GLY A 114 0.75 -3.52 -10.61
CA GLY A 114 1.92 -3.98 -9.88
C GLY A 114 2.52 -5.25 -10.43
N ILE A 115 1.71 -6.22 -10.83
CA ILE A 115 2.19 -7.45 -11.49
C ILE A 115 2.87 -7.09 -12.81
N THR A 116 2.24 -6.28 -13.66
CA THR A 116 2.82 -5.86 -14.94
C THR A 116 4.14 -5.11 -14.75
N PHE A 117 4.23 -4.25 -13.73
CA PHE A 117 5.46 -3.52 -13.41
C PHE A 117 6.59 -4.47 -12.96
N ILE A 118 6.29 -5.45 -12.11
CA ILE A 118 7.27 -6.45 -11.66
C ILE A 118 7.77 -7.27 -12.86
N ASP A 119 6.87 -7.70 -13.75
CA ASP A 119 7.24 -8.45 -14.95
C ASP A 119 8.10 -7.62 -15.91
N TYR A 120 7.77 -6.34 -16.08
CA TYR A 120 8.57 -5.42 -16.88
C TYR A 120 10.00 -5.28 -16.32
N GLN A 121 10.14 -5.04 -15.01
CA GLN A 121 11.44 -4.91 -14.35
C GLN A 121 12.25 -6.21 -14.42
N ASN A 122 11.58 -7.36 -14.23
CA ASN A 122 12.22 -8.66 -14.33
C ASN A 122 12.75 -8.93 -15.75
N ASN A 123 11.96 -8.61 -16.77
CA ASN A 123 12.37 -8.77 -18.17
C ASN A 123 13.53 -7.84 -18.55
N GLN A 124 13.57 -6.61 -18.01
CA GLN A 124 14.73 -5.73 -18.20
C GLN A 124 15.99 -6.31 -17.56
N ALA A 125 15.90 -6.79 -16.32
CA ALA A 125 17.04 -7.40 -15.62
C ALA A 125 17.57 -8.65 -16.35
N ILE A 126 16.67 -9.49 -16.89
CA ILE A 126 17.06 -10.65 -17.71
C ILE A 126 17.80 -10.20 -18.98
N LYS A 127 17.32 -9.16 -19.67
CA LYS A 127 17.99 -8.64 -20.87
C LYS A 127 19.39 -8.11 -20.56
N GLU A 128 19.53 -7.39 -19.45
CA GLU A 128 20.82 -6.85 -19.02
C GLU A 128 21.83 -7.95 -18.68
N ILE A 129 21.40 -8.96 -17.91
CA ILE A 129 22.25 -10.11 -17.59
C ILE A 129 22.64 -10.89 -18.83
N ASN A 130 21.70 -11.15 -19.74
CA ASN A 130 22.02 -11.84 -20.99
C ASN A 130 23.04 -11.06 -21.82
N SER A 131 22.88 -9.73 -21.94
CA SER A 131 23.85 -8.87 -22.63
C SER A 131 25.23 -8.86 -21.95
N GLN A 132 25.29 -8.85 -20.62
CA GLN A 132 26.55 -8.96 -19.89
C GLN A 132 27.24 -10.31 -20.12
N ILE A 133 26.46 -11.40 -20.13
CA ILE A 133 26.95 -12.75 -20.42
C ILE A 133 27.47 -12.85 -21.85
N ASP A 134 26.75 -12.29 -22.83
CA ASP A 134 27.17 -12.30 -24.24
C ASP A 134 28.49 -11.52 -24.40
N ASN A 135 28.62 -10.34 -23.78
CA ASN A 135 29.86 -9.56 -23.78
C ASN A 135 31.03 -10.31 -23.13
N MET A 136 30.79 -11.05 -22.03
CA MET A 136 31.83 -11.87 -21.39
C MET A 136 32.23 -13.05 -22.28
N SER A 137 31.27 -13.68 -22.96
CA SER A 137 31.49 -14.77 -23.91
C SER A 137 32.33 -14.31 -25.10
N GLU A 138 32.01 -13.15 -25.68
CA GLU A 138 32.77 -12.55 -26.78
C GLU A 138 34.22 -12.22 -26.37
N LYS A 139 34.42 -11.61 -25.19
CA LYS A 139 35.77 -11.35 -24.66
C LYS A 139 36.56 -12.63 -24.43
N ALA A 140 35.93 -13.69 -23.94
CA ALA A 140 36.58 -14.98 -23.74
C ALA A 140 37.01 -15.62 -25.08
N LYS A 141 36.16 -15.53 -26.12
CA LYS A 141 36.51 -15.98 -27.47
C LYS A 141 37.69 -15.19 -28.05
N GLN A 142 37.65 -13.86 -27.97
CA GLN A 142 38.74 -13.00 -28.43
C GLN A 142 40.07 -13.34 -27.75
N ASN A 143 40.10 -13.47 -26.42
CA ASN A 143 41.33 -13.83 -25.70
C ASN A 143 41.90 -15.20 -26.10
N ASN A 144 41.05 -16.18 -26.42
CA ASN A 144 41.49 -17.48 -26.91
C ASN A 144 42.10 -17.37 -28.32
N GLU A 145 41.53 -16.54 -29.19
CA GLU A 145 42.07 -16.27 -30.53
C GLU A 145 43.42 -15.52 -30.45
N THR A 146 43.59 -14.52 -29.57
CA THR A 146 44.86 -13.81 -29.39
C THR A 146 45.98 -14.70 -28.83
N ASN A 147 45.64 -15.64 -27.94
CA ASN A 147 46.60 -16.60 -27.40
C ASN A 147 47.00 -17.69 -28.41
N SER A 148 46.20 -17.94 -29.45
CA SER A 148 46.55 -18.88 -30.52
C SER A 148 47.58 -18.33 -31.53
N LEU A 149 47.87 -17.03 -31.50
CA LEU A 149 48.79 -16.34 -32.41
C LEU A 149 50.23 -16.23 -31.89
N ASN A 150 50.53 -16.76 -30.69
CA ASN A 150 51.88 -16.76 -30.12
C ASN A 150 52.28 -18.21 -29.75
N PRO A 151 52.99 -18.95 -30.63
CA PRO A 151 53.10 -20.41 -30.54
C PRO A 151 54.19 -20.95 -29.58
N ASP A 152 54.84 -20.11 -28.78
CA ASP A 152 56.03 -20.51 -28.00
C ASP A 152 55.75 -21.13 -26.62
N TYR A 153 54.53 -21.61 -26.34
CA TYR A 153 54.26 -22.35 -25.10
C TYR A 153 53.63 -23.71 -25.37
N GLU A 154 54.45 -24.75 -25.18
CA GLU A 154 54.02 -26.14 -25.11
C GLU A 154 52.99 -26.35 -24.00
N THR A 155 51.88 -26.97 -24.40
CA THR A 155 50.99 -27.83 -23.59
C THR A 155 50.35 -27.22 -22.34
N TYR A 156 49.23 -26.54 -22.55
CA TYR A 156 48.06 -26.71 -21.68
C TYR A 156 46.81 -26.82 -22.54
N SER A 157 46.43 -28.05 -22.89
CA SER A 157 45.09 -28.38 -23.39
C SER A 157 44.09 -28.21 -22.25
N PHE A 158 43.76 -26.96 -21.93
CA PHE A 158 42.74 -26.63 -20.95
C PHE A 158 41.36 -26.85 -21.59
N GLU A 159 40.69 -27.95 -21.25
CA GLU A 159 39.25 -28.24 -21.45
C GLU A 159 38.43 -27.16 -22.19
N ILE A 160 38.54 -27.09 -23.52
CA ILE A 160 37.87 -26.06 -24.33
C ILE A 160 36.35 -26.34 -24.46
N GLU A 161 35.91 -27.57 -24.17
CA GLU A 161 34.48 -27.93 -24.23
C GLU A 161 33.62 -27.43 -23.05
N THR A 162 34.21 -26.98 -21.94
CA THR A 162 33.42 -26.67 -20.72
C THR A 162 32.97 -25.21 -20.59
N VAL A 163 33.51 -24.29 -21.40
CA VAL A 163 33.21 -22.85 -21.30
C VAL A 163 31.78 -22.50 -21.76
N PRO A 164 31.25 -23.03 -22.89
CA PRO A 164 29.87 -22.75 -23.31
C PRO A 164 28.85 -23.29 -22.31
N GLU A 165 29.06 -24.51 -21.83
CA GLU A 165 28.16 -25.20 -20.90
C GLU A 165 28.13 -24.51 -19.52
N LYS A 166 29.29 -24.10 -18.98
CA LYS A 166 29.36 -23.32 -17.73
C LYS A 166 28.67 -21.95 -17.86
N ILE A 167 28.79 -21.29 -19.01
CA ILE A 167 28.12 -20.01 -19.28
C ILE A 167 26.60 -20.19 -19.38
N GLU A 168 26.14 -21.26 -20.04
CA GLU A 168 24.73 -21.58 -20.17
C GLU A 168 24.10 -21.95 -18.81
N ILE A 169 24.81 -22.74 -17.99
CA ILE A 169 24.41 -23.03 -16.61
C ILE A 169 24.30 -21.74 -15.77
N ALA A 170 25.25 -20.82 -15.91
CA ALA A 170 25.21 -19.53 -15.23
C ALA A 170 24.00 -18.66 -15.67
N ARG A 171 23.69 -18.64 -16.97
CA ARG A 171 22.50 -17.98 -17.54
C ARG A 171 21.21 -18.58 -16.98
N ILE A 172 21.08 -19.91 -17.00
CA ILE A 172 19.91 -20.62 -16.47
C ILE A 172 19.74 -20.32 -14.97
N LYS A 173 20.83 -20.36 -14.20
CA LYS A 173 20.82 -20.08 -12.76
C LYS A 173 20.41 -18.64 -12.47
N ALA A 174 20.95 -17.65 -13.20
CA ALA A 174 20.61 -16.24 -13.04
C ALA A 174 19.14 -15.96 -13.37
N ASN A 175 18.64 -16.48 -14.50
CA ASN A 175 17.25 -16.34 -14.91
C ASN A 175 16.29 -17.01 -13.91
N ARG A 176 16.67 -18.18 -13.39
CA ARG A 176 15.89 -18.87 -12.34
C ARG A 176 15.88 -18.09 -11.02
N MET A 177 17.00 -17.48 -10.62
CA MET A 177 17.04 -16.67 -9.41
C MET A 177 16.17 -15.41 -9.55
N LEU A 178 16.18 -14.77 -10.72
CA LEU A 178 15.33 -13.62 -11.01
C LEU A 178 13.84 -13.99 -11.04
N SER A 179 13.47 -15.12 -11.66
CA SER A 179 12.08 -15.57 -11.67
C SER A 179 11.55 -15.89 -10.27
N ILE A 180 12.37 -16.49 -9.39
CA ILE A 180 12.03 -16.71 -7.98
C ILE A 180 11.80 -15.37 -7.28
N LYS A 181 12.72 -14.41 -7.39
CA LYS A 181 12.57 -13.07 -6.79
C LYS A 181 11.33 -12.33 -7.31
N SER A 182 11.03 -12.43 -8.60
CA SER A 182 9.83 -11.86 -9.22
C SER A 182 8.56 -12.48 -8.61
N ASN A 183 8.50 -13.80 -8.49
CA ASN A 183 7.36 -14.49 -7.88
C ASN A 183 7.19 -14.11 -6.39
N GLU A 184 8.27 -14.02 -5.63
CA GLU A 184 8.22 -13.54 -4.25
C GLU A 184 7.67 -12.12 -4.15
N ALA A 185 8.09 -11.22 -5.04
CA ALA A 185 7.59 -9.86 -5.09
C ALA A 185 6.09 -9.81 -5.44
N LYS A 186 5.63 -10.64 -6.39
CA LYS A 186 4.20 -10.76 -6.74
C LYS A 186 3.37 -11.28 -5.57
N ILE A 187 3.84 -12.30 -4.87
CA ILE A 187 3.15 -12.86 -3.69
C ILE A 187 3.04 -11.80 -2.59
N LYS A 188 4.14 -11.09 -2.29
CA LYS A 188 4.12 -9.99 -1.29
C LYS A 188 3.16 -8.89 -1.70
N LEU A 189 3.16 -8.48 -2.97
CA LEU A 189 2.22 -7.49 -3.50
C LEU A 189 0.77 -7.96 -3.30
N PHE A 190 0.48 -9.22 -3.63
CA PHE A 190 -0.84 -9.81 -3.49
C PHE A 190 -1.30 -9.85 -2.02
N GLN A 191 -0.43 -10.30 -1.10
CA GLN A 191 -0.70 -10.34 0.34
C GLN A 191 -1.03 -8.95 0.90
N ILE A 192 -0.21 -7.95 0.59
CA ILE A 192 -0.45 -6.55 1.02
C ILE A 192 -1.77 -6.05 0.47
N THR A 193 -2.07 -6.35 -0.79
CA THR A 193 -3.27 -5.83 -1.43
C THR A 193 -4.54 -6.47 -0.88
N ILE A 194 -4.54 -7.80 -0.65
CA ILE A 194 -5.65 -8.49 0.02
C ILE A 194 -5.86 -7.92 1.42
N ARG A 195 -4.79 -7.76 2.20
CA ARG A 195 -4.87 -7.14 3.54
C ARG A 195 -5.54 -5.78 3.46
N ASN A 196 -5.12 -4.92 2.53
CA ASN A 196 -5.69 -3.59 2.36
C ASN A 196 -7.16 -3.64 1.93
N ILE A 197 -7.55 -4.59 1.06
CA ILE A 197 -8.95 -4.82 0.69
C ILE A 197 -9.78 -5.19 1.92
N ILE A 198 -9.34 -6.20 2.69
CA ILE A 198 -10.05 -6.66 3.89
C ILE A 198 -10.19 -5.52 4.90
N LEU A 199 -9.11 -4.80 5.20
CA LEU A 199 -9.14 -3.67 6.13
C LEU A 199 -10.03 -2.54 5.63
N SER A 200 -10.01 -2.23 4.32
CA SER A 200 -10.87 -1.20 3.74
C SER A 200 -12.35 -1.57 3.83
N ILE A 201 -12.69 -2.86 3.62
CA ILE A 201 -14.05 -3.38 3.82
C ILE A 201 -14.45 -3.28 5.29
N LEU A 202 -13.57 -3.66 6.22
CA LEU A 202 -13.83 -3.55 7.66
C LEU A 202 -14.08 -2.10 8.07
N TRP A 203 -13.24 -1.16 7.62
CA TRP A 203 -13.43 0.26 7.89
C TRP A 203 -14.72 0.80 7.30
N SER A 204 -14.98 0.50 6.04
CA SER A 204 -16.22 0.88 5.35
C SER A 204 -17.45 0.37 6.13
N THR A 205 -17.45 -0.91 6.51
CA THR A 205 -18.53 -1.51 7.31
C THR A 205 -18.68 -0.81 8.66
N ALA A 206 -17.57 -0.49 9.34
CA ALA A 206 -17.58 0.17 10.64
C ALA A 206 -18.17 1.60 10.55
N PHE A 207 -17.79 2.37 9.52
CA PHE A 207 -18.38 3.69 9.25
C PHE A 207 -19.86 3.60 8.92
N PHE A 208 -20.26 2.64 8.09
CA PHE A 208 -21.66 2.43 7.70
C PHE A 208 -22.55 2.03 8.88
N LEU A 209 -22.10 1.09 9.73
CA LEU A 209 -22.85 0.69 10.92
C LEU A 209 -22.98 1.84 11.92
N THR A 210 -21.92 2.64 12.10
CA THR A 210 -21.96 3.82 12.96
C THR A 210 -22.93 4.87 12.41
N TYR A 211 -22.91 5.10 11.10
CA TYR A 211 -23.87 5.97 10.40
C TYR A 211 -25.31 5.49 10.63
N ARG A 212 -25.61 4.22 10.36
CA ARG A 212 -26.95 3.65 10.52
C ARG A 212 -27.47 3.81 11.94
N LYS A 213 -26.61 3.63 12.94
CA LYS A 213 -26.96 3.80 14.35
C LYS A 213 -27.23 5.27 14.72
N LEU A 214 -26.54 6.23 14.13
CA LEU A 214 -26.81 7.65 14.36
C LEU A 214 -28.08 8.12 13.68
N ASN A 215 -28.33 7.63 12.47
CA ASN A 215 -29.51 7.97 11.68
C ASN A 215 -30.82 7.48 12.32
N SER A 216 -30.78 6.52 13.25
CA SER A 216 -31.95 6.11 14.04
C SER A 216 -32.24 7.03 15.23
N TYR A 217 -31.37 8.01 15.53
CA TYR A 217 -31.59 9.02 16.55
C TYR A 217 -32.05 10.37 15.98
N GLU A 218 -32.10 10.48 14.65
CA GLU A 218 -32.75 11.55 13.90
C GLU A 218 -34.26 11.29 13.87
#